data_AF-A0A7X0HTF2-F1
#
_entry.id   AF-A0A7X0HTF2-F1
#
_cell.length_a   1.000
_cell.length_b   1.000
_cell.length_c   1.000
_cell.angle_alpha   90.00
_cell.angle_beta   90.00
_cell.angle_gamma   90.00
#
_symmetry.space_group_name_H-M   'P 1'
#
loop_
_entity.id
_entity.type
_entity.pdbx_description
1 polymer ?
#
loop_
_entity_poly.entity_id
_entity_poly.type
_entity_poly.pdbx_seq_one_letter_code
_entity_poly.pdbx_strand_id
1 'polypeptide(L)' 'MGILEVLTIIFVICKLFGVISWSWWLVLLPEIIAVAIYIIWFGVVGMIFGRTKRKIEKEFDDDFFKKW' A
#
# COMPACT_ATOMS: atom_id res chain seq x y z
N MET A 1 -8.41 -1.88 -7.75
CA MET A 1 -9.47 -1.40 -8.65
C MET A 1 -9.60 0.12 -8.56
N GLY A 2 -8.54 0.84 -8.92
CA GLY A 2 -8.46 2.31 -8.85
C GLY A 2 -8.04 2.93 -10.19
N ILE A 3 -8.05 4.27 -10.29
CA ILE A 3 -7.76 4.99 -11.53
C ILE A 3 -6.36 4.70 -12.11
N LEU A 4 -5.42 4.28 -11.26
CA LEU A 4 -4.05 3.92 -11.65
C LEU A 4 -4.00 2.65 -12.51
N GLU A 5 -4.86 1.65 -12.28
CA GLU A 5 -4.92 0.45 -13.13
C GLU A 5 -5.47 0.79 -14.52
N VAL A 6 -6.52 1.63 -14.57
CA VAL A 6 -7.07 2.11 -15.84
C VAL A 6 -6.00 2.89 -16.61
N LEU A 7 -5.23 3.73 -15.91
CA LEU A 7 -4.13 4.48 -16.51
C LEU A 7 -3.02 3.54 -17.03
N THR A 8 -2.65 2.50 -16.29
CA THR A 8 -1.69 1.48 -16.76
C THR A 8 -2.20 0.78 -18.02
N ILE A 9 -3.48 0.37 -18.05
CA ILE A 9 -4.07 -0.26 -19.24
C ILE A 9 -4.02 0.68 -20.44
N ILE A 10 -4.36 1.97 -20.26
CA ILE A 10 -4.26 2.97 -21.33
C ILE A 10 -2.81 3.10 -21.83
N PHE A 11 -1.83 3.17 -20.94
CA PHE A 11 -0.42 3.23 -21.33
C PHE A 11 0.05 1.97 -22.07
N VAL A 12 -0.36 0.78 -21.63
CA VAL A 12 -0.06 -0.50 -22.29
C VAL A 12 -0.67 -0.54 -23.68
N ILE A 13 -1.94 -0.13 -23.83
CA ILE A 13 -2.61 -0.03 -25.12
C ILE A 13 -1.84 0.95 -26.03
N CYS A 14 -1.55 2.17 -25.58
CA CYS A 14 -0.78 3.15 -26.36
C CYS A 14 0.61 2.63 -26.78
N LYS A 15 1.26 1.79 -25.95
CA LYS A 15 2.53 1.13 -26.29
C LYS A 15 2.36 0.09 -27.40
N LEU A 16 1.30 -0.72 -27.33
CA LEU A 16 0.99 -1.74 -28.35
C LEU A 16 0.57 -1.13 -29.69
N PHE A 17 -0.13 0.01 -29.65
CA PHE A 17 -0.50 0.78 -30.85
C PHE A 17 0.66 1.63 -31.41
N GLY A 18 1.85 1.59 -30.81
CA GLY A 18 3.03 2.30 -31.30
C GLY A 18 3.00 3.83 -31.12
N VAL A 19 2.03 4.35 -30.36
CA VAL A 19 1.92 5.79 -30.04
C VAL A 19 3.09 6.25 -29.16
N ILE A 20 3.63 5.35 -28.33
CA ILE A 20 4.70 5.64 -27.36
C ILE A 20 5.89 4.69 -27.58
N SER A 21 7.07 5.24 -27.89
CA SER A 21 8.29 4.45 -28.10
C SER A 21 9.05 4.10 -26.81
N TRP A 22 8.58 4.58 -25.65
CA TRP A 22 9.26 4.47 -24.35
C TRP A 22 9.50 3.03 -23.89
N SER A 23 10.49 2.83 -23.01
CA SER A 23 10.74 1.52 -22.39
C SER A 23 9.53 1.02 -21.60
N TRP A 24 9.36 -0.30 -21.52
CA TRP A 24 8.29 -0.96 -20.76
C TRP A 24 8.27 -0.56 -19.28
N TRP A 25 9.41 -0.17 -18.71
CA TRP A 25 9.50 0.36 -17.36
C TRP A 25 8.71 1.65 -17.14
N LEU A 26 8.63 2.52 -18.15
CA LEU A 26 7.85 3.76 -18.08
C LEU A 26 6.34 3.50 -18.28
N VAL A 27 6.00 2.50 -19.08
CA VAL A 27 4.61 2.08 -19.34
C VAL A 27 3.99 1.49 -18.07
N LEU A 28 4.78 0.74 -17.30
CA LEU A 28 4.37 0.12 -16.03
C LEU A 28 4.56 1.02 -14.80
N LEU A 29 5.10 2.23 -14.99
CA LEU A 29 5.38 3.17 -13.89
C LEU A 29 4.15 3.48 -13.02
N PRO A 30 2.95 3.70 -13.58
CA PRO A 30 1.75 3.93 -12.76
C PRO A 30 1.42 2.75 -11.83
N GLU A 31 1.66 1.51 -12.28
CA GLU A 31 1.46 0.30 -11.48
C GLU A 31 2.51 0.18 -10.37
N ILE A 32 3.78 0.46 -10.69
CA ILE A 32 4.87 0.45 -9.71
C ILE A 32 4.59 1.44 -8.58
N ILE A 33 4.13 2.65 -8.91
CA ILE A 33 3.75 3.67 -7.93
C ILE A 33 2.59 3.17 -7.06
N ALA A 34 1.56 2.56 -7.66
CA ALA A 34 0.42 2.04 -6.92
C ALA A 34 0.85 0.98 -5.89
N VAL A 35 1.70 0.05 -6.29
CA VAL A 35 2.23 -1.01 -5.40
C VAL A 35 3.06 -0.40 -4.27
N ALA A 36 3.94 0.56 -4.58
CA ALA A 36 4.77 1.22 -3.57
C ALA A 36 3.92 1.94 -2.49
N ILE A 37 2.88 2.66 -2.92
CA ILE A 37 1.95 3.34 -2.00
C ILE A 37 1.24 2.32 -1.11
N TYR A 38 0.78 1.20 -1.70
CA TYR A 38 0.12 0.14 -0.94
C TYR A 38 1.04 -0.47 0.12
N ILE A 39 2.29 -0.76 -0.22
CA ILE A 39 3.28 -1.31 0.72
C ILE A 39 3.51 -0.35 1.88
N ILE A 40 3.70 0.95 1.60
CA ILE A 40 3.90 1.96 2.64
C ILE A 40 2.67 2.05 3.53
N TRP A 41 1.47 2.13 2.94
CA TRP A 41 0.23 2.27 3.70
C TRP A 41 0.01 1.05 4.61
N PHE A 42 0.16 -0.15 4.07
CA PHE A 42 -0.01 -1.39 4.84
C PHE A 42 1.06 -1.54 5.94
N GLY A 43 2.31 -1.17 5.65
CA GLY A 43 3.41 -1.18 6.62
C GLY A 43 3.19 -0.18 7.76
N VAL A 44 2.76 1.05 7.45
CA VAL A 44 2.48 2.09 8.46
C VAL A 44 1.27 1.72 9.30
N VAL A 45 0.16 1.32 8.68
CA VAL A 45 -1.05 0.88 9.38
C VAL A 45 -0.74 -0.33 10.26
N GLY A 46 -0.03 -1.33 9.74
CA GLY A 46 0.39 -2.51 10.50
C GLY A 46 1.26 -2.14 11.71
N MET A 47 2.21 -1.21 11.56
CA MET A 47 3.02 -0.72 12.67
C MET A 47 2.18 -0.01 13.73
N ILE A 48 1.24 0.86 13.33
CA ILE A 48 0.36 1.58 14.26
C ILE A 48 -0.52 0.59 15.02
N PHE A 49 -1.19 -0.33 14.32
CA PHE A 49 -2.02 -1.36 14.95
C PHE A 49 -1.21 -2.25 15.91
N GLY A 50 0.00 -2.65 15.53
CA GLY A 50 0.89 -3.43 16.40
C GLY A 50 1.38 -2.67 17.62
N ARG A 51 1.50 -1.34 17.55
CA ARG A 51 1.80 -0.49 18.71
C ARG A 51 0.58 -0.33 19.63
N THR A 52 -0.60 -0.12 19.06
CA THR A 52 -1.86 0.03 19.79
C THR A 52 -2.25 -1.26 20.52
N LYS A 53 -2.15 -2.42 19.87
CA LYS A 53 -2.38 -3.73 20.52
C LYS A 53 -1.50 -3.91 21.76
N ARG A 54 -0.20 -3.66 21.62
CA ARG A 54 0.76 -3.78 22.75
C ARG A 54 0.49 -2.80 23.88
N LYS A 55 -0.05 -1.62 23.59
CA LYS A 55 -0.45 -0.67 24.64
C LYS A 55 -1.70 -1.15 25.38
N ILE A 56 -2.74 -1.54 24.64
CA ILE A 56 -3.99 -2.04 25.21
C ILE A 56 -3.73 -3.29 26.06
N GLU A 57 -2.88 -4.20 25.59
CA GLU A 57 -2.52 -5.41 26.32
C GLU A 57 -1.83 -5.10 27.65
N LYS A 58 -0.87 -4.17 27.67
CA LYS A 58 -0.24 -3.72 28.92
C LYS A 58 -1.22 -3.07 29.89
N GLU A 59 -2.07 -2.18 29.37
CA GLU A 59 -3.03 -1.42 30.18
C GLU A 59 -4.12 -2.33 30.76
N PHE A 60 -4.54 -3.36 30.01
CA PHE A 60 -5.44 -4.40 30.49
C PHE A 60 -4.82 -5.29 31.57
N ASP A 61 -3.55 -5.71 31.40
CA ASP A 61 -2.85 -6.54 32.38
C ASP A 61 -2.65 -5.77 33.69
N ASP A 62 -2.21 -4.51 33.61
CA ASP A 62 -2.03 -3.63 34.78
C ASP A 62 -3.35 -3.41 35.54
N ASP A 63 -4.47 -3.15 34.85
CA ASP A 63 -5.79 -3.02 35.49
C ASP A 63 -6.29 -4.33 36.10
N PHE A 64 -5.99 -5.47 35.46
CA PHE A 64 -6.36 -6.79 35.96
C PHE A 64 -5.63 -7.11 37.28
N PHE A 65 -4.32 -6.91 37.34
CA PHE A 65 -3.53 -7.15 38.54
C PHE A 65 -3.83 -6.17 39.67
N LYS A 66 -4.24 -4.93 39.36
CA LYS A 66 -4.60 -3.94 40.38
C LYS A 66 -5.94 -4.24 41.07
N LYS A 67 -6.78 -5.07 40.45
CA LYS A 67 -8.11 -5.43 40.95
C LYS A 67 -8.10 -6.67 41.86
N TRP A 68 -7.04 -7.48 41.81
CA TRP A 68 -6.81 -8.65 42.67
C TRP A 68 -5.85 -8.30 43.82
#